data_AF-A0A8J4BK15-F1
#
_entry.id   AF-A0A8J4BK15-F1
#
_cell.length_a   1.000
_cell.length_b   1.000
_cell.length_c   1.000
_cell.angle_alpha   90.00
_cell.angle_beta   90.00
_cell.angle_gamma   90.00
#
_symmetry.space_group_name_H-M   'P 1'
#
loop_
_entity.id
_entity.type
_entity.pdbx_description
1 polymer ?
#
loop_
_entity_poly.entity_id
_entity_poly.type
_entity_poly.pdbx_seq_one_letter_code
_entity_poly.pdbx_strand_id
1 'polypeptide(L)'
;MAQQAHDKLARSLLDPSGREVNWPLVFAGVKNVARANNLNGDTLICLKGWLKSNDNQLHIPLLGVTVLHTMALNCGTVVRNQMALPKLFQRIEKQLARPQGPQVATALVQVLVDWTYLFAQEELGMRSQALLDQPRYRQMALGCTPSQAVLAMKEELQLGVPPVAPIRGEDFIRWMYRGGETGPVNEESVTESD
;
A
#
# COMPACT_ATOMS: atom_id res chain seq x y z
N MET A 1 -4.68 -0.47 26.29
CA MET A 1 -3.54 0.47 26.20
C MET A 1 -2.76 0.36 24.88
N ALA A 2 -2.34 -0.84 24.43
CA ALA A 2 -1.57 -0.98 23.17
C ALA A 2 -2.28 -0.46 21.90
N GLN A 3 -3.59 -0.74 21.73
CA GLN A 3 -4.34 -0.26 20.56
C GLN A 3 -4.39 1.27 20.47
N GLN A 4 -4.57 1.94 21.60
CA GLN A 4 -4.63 3.41 21.67
C GLN A 4 -3.29 4.06 21.29
N ALA A 5 -2.17 3.42 21.64
CA ALA A 5 -0.84 3.88 21.21
C ALA A 5 -0.63 3.70 19.70
N HIS A 6 -1.06 2.57 19.12
CA HIS A 6 -0.96 2.33 17.68
C HIS A 6 -1.87 3.25 16.87
N ASP A 7 -3.06 3.57 17.36
CA ASP A 7 -3.97 4.50 16.69
C ASP A 7 -3.46 5.94 16.79
N LYS A 8 -2.83 6.32 17.90
CA LYS A 8 -2.14 7.62 18.03
C LYS A 8 -0.99 7.74 17.03
N LEU A 9 -0.18 6.69 16.88
CA LEU A 9 0.87 6.63 15.87
C LEU A 9 0.28 6.73 14.46
N ALA A 10 -0.77 5.95 14.14
CA ALA A 10 -1.45 6.04 12.84
C ALA A 10 -1.88 7.47 12.52
N ARG A 11 -2.53 8.15 13.47
CA ARG A 11 -3.00 9.53 13.28
C ARG A 11 -1.86 10.52 13.07
N SER A 12 -0.68 10.30 13.64
CA SER A 12 0.50 11.14 13.36
C SER A 12 1.07 10.94 11.95
N LEU A 13 0.75 9.83 11.28
CA LEU A 13 1.16 9.57 9.90
C LEU A 13 0.19 10.15 8.87
N LEU A 14 -0.84 10.86 9.30
CA LEU A 14 -1.71 11.63 8.43
C LEU A 14 -1.21 13.07 8.35
N ASP A 15 -1.48 13.72 7.22
CA ASP A 15 -1.23 15.15 7.08
C ASP A 15 -2.17 15.97 8.00
N PRO A 16 -1.92 17.27 8.20
CA PRO A 16 -2.77 18.11 9.06
C PRO A 16 -4.24 18.17 8.61
N SER A 17 -4.53 17.98 7.32
CA SER A 17 -5.91 17.93 6.83
C SER A 17 -6.61 16.59 7.07
N GLY A 18 -5.84 15.53 7.36
CA GLY A 18 -6.32 14.16 7.51
C GLY A 18 -6.80 13.53 6.19
N ARG A 19 -6.45 14.12 5.05
CA ARG A 19 -6.90 13.69 3.71
C ARG A 19 -5.83 13.02 2.89
N GLU A 20 -4.60 13.02 3.36
CA GLU A 20 -3.47 12.34 2.74
C GLU A 20 -2.48 11.85 3.80
N VAL A 21 -1.51 11.07 3.34
CA VAL A 21 -0.47 10.53 4.19
C VAL A 21 0.64 11.55 4.39
N ASN A 22 1.15 11.66 5.62
CA ASN A 22 2.37 12.38 5.92
C ASN A 22 3.60 11.57 5.44
N TRP A 23 3.92 11.73 4.15
CA TRP A 23 4.99 11.01 3.47
C TRP A 23 6.35 11.06 4.16
N PRO A 24 6.84 12.21 4.66
CA PRO A 24 8.10 12.26 5.41
C PRO A 24 8.17 11.25 6.57
N LEU A 25 7.09 11.12 7.34
CA LEU A 25 7.06 10.20 8.49
C LEU A 25 6.92 8.75 8.06
N VAL A 26 6.10 8.47 7.04
CA VAL A 26 5.99 7.12 6.47
C VAL A 26 7.33 6.65 5.93
N PHE A 27 8.04 7.49 5.18
CA PHE A 27 9.36 7.15 4.68
C PHE A 27 10.40 7.00 5.77
N ALA A 28 10.35 7.78 6.85
CA ALA A 28 11.22 7.56 7.99
C ALA A 28 11.02 6.15 8.59
N GLY A 29 9.76 5.71 8.73
CA GLY A 29 9.42 4.36 9.19
C GLY A 29 9.90 3.26 8.23
N VAL A 30 9.58 3.40 6.94
CA VAL A 30 9.97 2.42 5.91
C VAL A 30 11.48 2.32 5.77
N LYS A 31 12.21 3.45 5.84
CA LYS A 31 13.67 3.49 5.81
C LYS A 31 14.30 2.72 6.96
N ASN A 32 13.71 2.73 8.15
CA ASN A 32 14.19 1.94 9.28
C ASN A 32 14.04 0.43 9.03
N VAL A 33 12.92 0.00 8.46
CA VAL A 33 12.70 -1.40 8.07
C VAL A 33 13.66 -1.82 6.95
N ALA A 34 13.82 -0.98 5.93
CA ALA A 34 14.73 -1.22 4.81
C ALA A 34 16.19 -1.37 5.29
N ARG A 35 16.65 -0.46 6.16
CA ARG A 35 18.00 -0.51 6.75
C ARG A 35 18.22 -1.74 7.63
N ALA A 36 17.22 -2.10 8.45
CA ALA A 36 17.29 -3.29 9.27
C ALA A 36 17.15 -4.59 8.46
N ASN A 37 16.68 -4.49 7.21
CA ASN A 37 16.30 -5.59 6.34
C ASN A 37 15.41 -6.63 7.05
N ASN A 38 14.52 -6.15 7.93
CA ASN A 38 13.74 -6.99 8.82
C ASN A 38 12.44 -6.29 9.24
N LEU A 39 11.31 -6.97 9.08
CA LEU A 39 10.02 -6.57 9.60
C LEU A 39 9.88 -7.06 11.05
N ASN A 40 10.29 -6.22 12.00
CA ASN A 40 10.25 -6.58 13.41
C ASN A 40 8.81 -6.78 13.94
N GLY A 41 8.71 -7.42 15.11
CA GLY A 41 7.43 -7.77 15.74
C GLY A 41 6.52 -6.57 15.98
N ASP A 42 7.08 -5.44 16.43
CA ASP A 42 6.30 -4.23 16.73
C ASP A 42 5.69 -3.60 15.48
N THR A 43 6.47 -3.53 14.40
CA THR A 43 5.98 -3.02 13.09
C THR A 43 4.89 -3.94 12.56
N LEU A 44 5.09 -5.26 12.65
CA LEU A 44 4.08 -6.25 12.25
C LEU A 44 2.79 -6.12 13.08
N ILE A 45 2.91 -5.92 14.40
CA ILE A 45 1.77 -5.70 15.30
C ILE A 45 1.04 -4.41 14.93
N CYS A 46 1.76 -3.32 14.64
CA CYS A 46 1.18 -2.04 14.22
C CYS A 46 0.43 -2.19 12.90
N LEU A 47 1.05 -2.75 11.85
CA LEU A 47 0.43 -2.95 10.55
C LEU A 47 -0.86 -3.79 10.65
N LYS A 48 -0.80 -4.91 11.38
CA LYS A 48 -2.01 -5.73 11.63
C LYS A 48 -3.06 -4.97 12.43
N GLY A 49 -2.63 -4.12 13.36
CA GLY A 49 -3.44 -3.25 14.18
C GLY A 49 -4.18 -2.19 13.35
N TRP A 50 -3.53 -1.62 12.35
CA TRP A 50 -4.13 -0.64 11.45
C TRP A 50 -5.08 -1.29 10.46
N LEU A 51 -4.66 -2.40 9.83
CA LEU A 51 -5.52 -3.20 8.96
C LEU A 51 -6.78 -3.72 9.65
N LYS A 52 -6.81 -3.82 11.00
CA LYS A 52 -8.00 -4.25 11.75
C LYS A 52 -8.84 -3.13 12.32
N SER A 53 -8.39 -1.89 12.19
CA SER A 53 -9.09 -0.78 12.76
C SER A 53 -10.46 -0.64 12.11
N ASN A 54 -11.49 -0.47 12.94
CA ASN A 54 -12.85 -0.17 12.52
C ASN A 54 -13.12 1.34 12.68
N ASP A 55 -12.10 2.16 12.43
CA ASP A 55 -12.23 3.60 12.41
C ASP A 55 -13.35 4.00 11.44
N ASN A 56 -14.31 4.81 11.93
CA ASN A 56 -15.52 5.15 11.19
C ASN A 56 -15.22 5.87 9.85
N GLN A 57 -14.06 6.51 9.75
CA GLN A 57 -13.63 7.24 8.55
C GLN A 57 -12.71 6.41 7.65
N LEU A 58 -12.44 5.15 8.02
CA LEU A 58 -11.56 4.20 7.31
C LEU A 58 -10.11 4.71 7.10
N HIS A 59 -9.70 5.81 7.74
CA HIS A 59 -8.37 6.39 7.56
C HIS A 59 -7.28 5.42 8.00
N ILE A 60 -7.47 4.83 9.18
CA ILE A 60 -6.48 3.93 9.78
C ILE A 60 -6.27 2.66 8.94
N PRO A 61 -7.32 1.91 8.50
CA PRO A 61 -7.09 0.75 7.65
C PRO A 61 -6.46 1.13 6.31
N LEU A 62 -6.88 2.23 5.66
CA LEU A 62 -6.29 2.67 4.38
C LEU A 62 -4.85 3.17 4.51
N LEU A 63 -4.50 3.83 5.63
CA LEU A 63 -3.12 4.12 5.98
C LEU A 63 -2.31 2.82 6.11
N GLY A 64 -2.88 1.81 6.78
CA GLY A 64 -2.25 0.49 6.89
C GLY A 64 -1.93 -0.13 5.53
N VAL A 65 -2.87 -0.04 4.58
CA VAL A 65 -2.66 -0.51 3.19
C VAL A 65 -1.61 0.33 2.47
N THR A 66 -1.63 1.66 2.61
CA THR A 66 -0.66 2.60 2.02
C THR A 66 0.76 2.30 2.50
N VAL A 67 0.96 2.17 3.81
CA VAL A 67 2.28 1.89 4.40
C VAL A 67 2.77 0.51 3.96
N LEU A 68 1.89 -0.48 3.93
CA LEU A 68 2.21 -1.83 3.48
C LEU A 68 2.62 -1.86 2.00
N HIS A 69 1.91 -1.14 1.14
CA HIS A 69 2.28 -0.97 -0.27
C HIS A 69 3.66 -0.33 -0.40
N THR A 70 3.85 0.83 0.24
CA THR A 70 5.11 1.60 0.21
C THR A 70 6.28 0.77 0.73
N MET A 71 6.08 -0.03 1.78
CA MET A 71 7.12 -0.90 2.33
C MET A 71 7.57 -1.98 1.33
N ALA A 72 6.64 -2.61 0.61
CA ALA A 72 6.99 -3.62 -0.39
C ALA A 72 7.82 -3.04 -1.54
N LEU A 73 7.51 -1.81 -1.98
CA LEU A 73 8.23 -1.11 -3.04
C LEU A 73 9.66 -0.70 -2.64
N ASN A 74 9.89 -0.40 -1.36
CA ASN A 74 11.16 0.20 -0.91
C ASN A 74 12.06 -0.73 -0.09
N CYS A 75 11.59 -1.92 0.29
CA CYS A 75 12.40 -2.90 1.02
C CYS A 75 12.90 -4.03 0.12
N GLY A 76 13.93 -4.75 0.56
CA GLY A 76 14.46 -5.91 -0.18
C GLY A 76 13.57 -7.15 -0.08
N THR A 77 13.91 -8.17 -0.88
CA THR A 77 13.21 -9.47 -0.94
C THR A 77 13.05 -10.15 0.43
N VAL A 78 14.01 -9.97 1.35
CA VAL A 78 13.90 -10.52 2.72
C VAL A 78 12.66 -9.99 3.44
N VAL A 79 12.43 -8.67 3.40
CA VAL A 79 11.26 -8.04 4.02
C VAL A 79 9.98 -8.47 3.29
N ARG A 80 9.98 -8.50 1.95
CA ARG A 80 8.82 -8.96 1.17
C ARG A 80 8.45 -10.42 1.47
N ASN A 81 9.42 -11.30 1.65
CA ASN A 81 9.19 -12.68 2.09
C ASN A 81 8.57 -12.72 3.49
N GLN A 82 9.01 -11.85 4.41
CA GLN A 82 8.38 -11.73 5.74
C GLN A 82 6.94 -11.21 5.65
N MET A 83 6.62 -10.34 4.70
CA MET A 83 5.26 -9.88 4.43
C MET A 83 4.37 -10.99 3.87
N ALA A 84 4.95 -11.88 3.06
CA ALA A 84 4.27 -13.05 2.50
C ALA A 84 3.98 -14.15 3.54
N LEU A 85 4.60 -14.09 4.73
CA LEU A 85 4.36 -15.06 5.79
C LEU A 85 2.91 -15.02 6.29
N PRO A 86 2.36 -16.17 6.76
CA PRO A 86 0.96 -16.28 7.15
C PRO A 86 0.48 -15.23 8.16
N LYS A 87 1.35 -14.77 9.08
CA LYS A 87 0.97 -13.83 10.14
C LYS A 87 0.42 -12.50 9.61
N LEU A 88 0.98 -11.99 8.52
CA LEU A 88 0.53 -10.77 7.85
C LEU A 88 -0.39 -11.10 6.68
N PHE A 89 -0.01 -12.07 5.84
CA PHE A 89 -0.77 -12.36 4.63
C PHE A 89 -2.18 -12.88 4.90
N GLN A 90 -2.37 -13.77 5.90
CA GLN A 90 -3.72 -14.17 6.32
C GLN A 90 -4.54 -13.00 6.90
N ARG A 91 -3.88 -11.94 7.37
CA ARG A 91 -4.59 -10.74 7.82
C ARG A 91 -5.16 -9.99 6.61
N ILE A 92 -4.38 -9.85 5.54
CA ILE A 92 -4.81 -9.28 4.25
C ILE A 92 -6.01 -10.08 3.71
N GLU A 93 -5.89 -11.41 3.63
CA GLU A 93 -6.97 -12.31 3.19
C GLU A 93 -8.26 -12.10 4.00
N LYS A 94 -8.14 -12.04 5.34
CA LYS A 94 -9.29 -11.79 6.23
C LYS A 94 -9.92 -10.42 6.00
N GLN A 95 -9.15 -9.39 5.68
CA GLN A 95 -9.67 -8.06 5.36
C GLN A 95 -10.31 -8.00 3.99
N LEU A 96 -9.75 -8.68 3.00
CA LEU A 96 -10.38 -8.78 1.69
C LEU A 96 -11.70 -9.57 1.76
N ALA A 97 -11.77 -10.59 2.63
CA ALA A 97 -12.98 -11.38 2.82
C ALA A 97 -14.09 -10.65 3.60
N ARG A 98 -13.74 -9.72 4.48
CA ARG A 98 -14.66 -8.90 5.28
C ARG A 98 -14.09 -7.48 5.43
N PRO A 99 -14.14 -6.66 4.36
CA PRO A 99 -13.58 -5.32 4.39
C PRO A 99 -14.48 -4.40 5.21
N GLN A 100 -13.88 -3.40 5.87
CA GLN A 100 -14.61 -2.38 6.62
C GLN A 100 -15.49 -1.52 5.70
N GLY A 101 -15.10 -1.40 4.43
CA GLY A 101 -15.85 -0.71 3.38
C GLY A 101 -15.28 -1.03 1.99
N PRO A 102 -16.00 -0.69 0.91
CA PRO A 102 -15.56 -0.98 -0.45
C PRO A 102 -14.21 -0.36 -0.78
N GLN A 103 -13.90 0.83 -0.24
CA GLN A 103 -12.62 1.51 -0.43
C GLN A 103 -11.44 0.67 0.07
N VAL A 104 -11.58 0.00 1.22
CA VAL A 104 -10.54 -0.89 1.77
C VAL A 104 -10.37 -2.12 0.89
N ALA A 105 -11.46 -2.68 0.36
CA ALA A 105 -11.41 -3.81 -0.56
C ALA A 105 -10.66 -3.44 -1.85
N THR A 106 -11.02 -2.34 -2.47
CA THR A 106 -10.37 -1.83 -3.69
C THR A 106 -8.89 -1.54 -3.45
N ALA A 107 -8.55 -0.88 -2.34
CA ALA A 107 -7.16 -0.62 -1.98
C ALA A 107 -6.34 -1.92 -1.82
N LEU A 108 -6.90 -2.91 -1.13
CA LEU A 108 -6.23 -4.22 -0.97
C LEU A 108 -6.07 -4.94 -2.32
N VAL A 109 -7.08 -4.92 -3.19
CA VAL A 109 -6.95 -5.51 -4.53
C VAL A 109 -5.89 -4.80 -5.35
N GLN A 110 -5.86 -3.46 -5.34
CA GLN A 110 -4.84 -2.70 -6.04
C GLN A 110 -3.44 -3.12 -5.61
N VAL A 111 -3.20 -3.20 -4.29
CA VAL A 111 -1.90 -3.64 -3.75
C VAL A 111 -1.53 -5.04 -4.21
N LEU A 112 -2.49 -5.97 -4.23
CA LEU A 112 -2.24 -7.34 -4.69
C LEU A 112 -1.91 -7.38 -6.20
N VAL A 113 -2.58 -6.56 -7.02
CA VAL A 113 -2.31 -6.44 -8.47
C VAL A 113 -0.91 -5.89 -8.69
N ASP A 114 -0.55 -4.84 -7.95
CA ASP A 114 0.77 -4.22 -7.98
C ASP A 114 1.87 -5.22 -7.59
N TRP A 115 1.64 -6.02 -6.54
CA TRP A 115 2.58 -7.04 -6.09
C TRP A 115 2.71 -8.22 -7.04
N THR A 116 1.61 -8.69 -7.64
CA THR A 116 1.66 -9.66 -8.73
C THR A 116 2.53 -9.13 -9.86
N TYR A 117 2.34 -7.87 -10.25
CA TYR A 117 3.02 -7.28 -11.40
C TYR A 117 4.53 -7.13 -11.18
N LEU A 118 4.94 -6.60 -10.03
CA LEU A 118 6.36 -6.37 -9.72
C LEU A 118 7.09 -7.62 -9.22
N PHE A 119 6.43 -8.44 -8.42
CA PHE A 119 7.07 -9.49 -7.65
C PHE A 119 6.60 -10.88 -8.07
N ALA A 120 6.24 -11.06 -9.35
CA ALA A 120 5.74 -12.33 -9.91
C ALA A 120 6.65 -13.54 -9.63
N GLN A 121 7.97 -13.31 -9.48
CA GLN A 121 8.97 -14.35 -9.19
C GLN A 121 9.29 -14.50 -7.70
N GLU A 122 8.61 -13.74 -6.82
CA GLU A 122 8.76 -13.81 -5.38
C GLU A 122 7.49 -14.38 -4.72
N GLU A 123 7.64 -14.93 -3.51
CA GLU A 123 6.52 -15.50 -2.74
C GLU A 123 5.37 -14.50 -2.54
N LEU A 124 5.70 -13.21 -2.36
CA LEU A 124 4.70 -12.15 -2.19
C LEU A 124 3.81 -12.00 -3.42
N GLY A 125 4.39 -11.96 -4.63
CA GLY A 125 3.63 -11.84 -5.87
C GLY A 125 2.88 -13.12 -6.21
N MET A 126 3.49 -14.30 -6.05
CA MET A 126 2.82 -15.58 -6.27
C MET A 126 1.59 -15.77 -5.39
N ARG A 127 1.69 -15.43 -4.09
CA ARG A 127 0.54 -15.48 -3.17
C ARG A 127 -0.53 -14.45 -3.52
N SER A 128 -0.12 -13.27 -3.96
CA SER A 128 -1.06 -12.23 -4.40
C SER A 128 -1.85 -12.70 -5.61
N GLN A 129 -1.18 -13.28 -6.60
CA GLN A 129 -1.82 -13.86 -7.78
C GLN A 129 -2.80 -14.98 -7.40
N ALA A 130 -2.37 -15.93 -6.57
CA ALA A 130 -3.23 -17.03 -6.13
C ALA A 130 -4.49 -16.53 -5.39
N LEU A 131 -4.39 -15.43 -4.65
CA LEU A 131 -5.54 -14.79 -4.01
C LEU A 131 -6.45 -14.11 -5.03
N LEU A 132 -5.90 -13.36 -5.99
CA LEU A 132 -6.66 -12.65 -7.03
C LEU A 132 -7.36 -13.60 -8.02
N ASP A 133 -6.81 -14.79 -8.26
CA ASP A 133 -7.40 -15.81 -9.13
C ASP A 133 -8.67 -16.44 -8.55
N GLN A 134 -8.95 -16.24 -7.26
CA GLN A 134 -10.20 -16.70 -6.66
C GLN A 134 -11.39 -16.01 -7.33
N PRO A 135 -12.48 -16.74 -7.69
CA PRO A 135 -13.62 -16.19 -8.42
C PRO A 135 -14.23 -14.93 -7.79
N ARG A 136 -14.15 -14.84 -6.46
CA ARG A 136 -14.65 -13.71 -5.67
C ARG A 136 -13.93 -12.39 -5.97
N TYR A 137 -12.63 -12.43 -6.23
CA TYR A 137 -11.80 -11.22 -6.39
C TYR A 137 -11.39 -10.97 -7.84
N ARG A 138 -11.43 -12.01 -8.67
CA ARG A 138 -11.04 -11.96 -10.08
C ARG A 138 -11.67 -10.81 -10.85
N GLN A 139 -12.98 -10.56 -10.69
CA GLN A 139 -13.66 -9.48 -11.40
C GLN A 139 -13.17 -8.09 -10.97
N MET A 140 -12.94 -7.89 -9.68
CA MET A 140 -12.38 -6.64 -9.16
C MET A 140 -10.94 -6.44 -9.63
N ALA A 141 -10.15 -7.52 -9.66
CA ALA A 141 -8.77 -7.51 -10.14
C ALA A 141 -8.66 -7.16 -11.63
N LEU A 142 -9.57 -7.66 -12.47
CA LEU A 142 -9.62 -7.35 -13.91
C LEU A 142 -9.89 -5.86 -14.21
N GLY A 143 -10.55 -5.16 -13.29
CA GLY A 143 -10.78 -3.71 -13.38
C GLY A 143 -9.60 -2.87 -12.89
N CYS A 144 -8.60 -3.49 -12.26
CA CYS A 144 -7.40 -2.80 -11.78
C CYS A 144 -6.27 -2.91 -12.80
N THR A 145 -5.55 -1.81 -12.98
CA THR A 145 -4.26 -1.80 -13.69
C THR A 145 -3.15 -1.51 -12.68
N PRO A 146 -1.89 -1.91 -12.96
CA PRO A 146 -0.79 -1.57 -12.08
C PRO A 146 -0.71 -0.07 -11.82
N SER A 147 -0.46 0.32 -10.57
CA SER A 147 -0.42 1.71 -10.16
C SER A 147 0.74 2.48 -10.81
N GLN A 148 0.65 3.81 -10.85
CA GLN A 148 1.68 4.65 -11.47
C GLN A 148 3.04 4.50 -10.78
N ALA A 149 3.03 4.35 -9.45
CA ALA A 149 4.23 4.06 -8.66
C ALA A 149 4.92 2.76 -9.11
N VAL A 150 4.12 1.74 -9.42
CA VAL A 150 4.59 0.42 -9.87
C VAL A 150 5.11 0.46 -11.30
N LEU A 151 4.42 1.17 -12.19
CA LEU A 151 4.87 1.34 -13.57
C LEU A 151 6.23 2.04 -13.63
N ALA A 152 6.40 3.13 -12.88
CA ALA A 152 7.69 3.82 -12.76
C ALA A 152 8.79 2.92 -12.18
N MET A 153 8.48 2.14 -11.13
CA MET A 153 9.44 1.21 -10.53
C MET A 153 9.89 0.11 -11.48
N LYS A 154 8.98 -0.42 -12.32
CA LYS A 154 9.32 -1.47 -13.27
C LYS A 154 10.33 -0.99 -14.30
N GLU A 155 10.18 0.23 -14.80
CA GLU A 155 11.14 0.82 -15.74
C GLU A 155 12.54 0.92 -15.12
N GLU A 156 12.65 1.41 -13.88
CA GLU A 156 13.93 1.48 -13.16
C GLU A 156 14.56 0.10 -12.95
N LEU A 157 13.76 -0.89 -12.53
CA LEU A 157 14.20 -2.27 -12.35
C LEU A 157 14.68 -2.91 -13.66
N GLN A 158 13.98 -2.67 -14.78
CA GLN A 158 14.36 -3.19 -16.09
C GLN A 158 15.65 -2.56 -16.61
N LEU A 159 15.87 -1.28 -16.33
CA LEU A 159 17.09 -0.57 -16.68
C LEU A 159 18.28 -0.93 -15.78
N GLY A 160 18.06 -1.72 -14.72
CA GLY A 160 19.07 -2.08 -13.73
C GLY A 160 19.57 -0.88 -12.92
N VAL A 161 18.82 0.23 -12.93
CA VAL A 161 19.17 1.46 -12.24
C VAL A 161 18.61 1.37 -10.82
N PRO A 162 19.44 1.51 -9.78
CA PRO A 162 18.92 1.57 -8.42
C PRO A 162 18.03 2.82 -8.27
N PRO A 163 16.87 2.72 -7.60
CA PRO A 163 15.99 3.86 -7.42
C PRO A 163 16.75 5.04 -6.79
N VAL A 164 16.72 6.20 -7.45
CA VAL A 164 17.43 7.40 -7.01
C VAL A 164 16.78 8.01 -5.76
N ALA A 165 15.50 7.72 -5.54
CA ALA A 165 14.70 8.19 -4.42
C ALA A 165 13.71 7.11 -3.94
N PRO A 166 13.24 7.16 -2.67
CA PRO A 166 12.21 6.26 -2.21
C PRO A 166 10.91 6.45 -3.00
N ILE A 167 10.31 5.34 -3.39
CA ILE A 167 9.10 5.31 -4.22
C ILE A 167 7.87 5.46 -3.31
N ARG A 168 7.01 6.44 -3.57
CA ARG A 168 5.74 6.57 -2.86
C ARG A 168 4.80 5.46 -3.33
N GLY A 169 4.23 4.68 -2.41
CA GLY A 169 3.09 3.85 -2.75
C GLY A 169 1.86 4.72 -3.03
N GLU A 170 0.79 4.09 -3.50
CA GLU A 170 -0.50 4.77 -3.65
C GLU A 170 -1.03 5.31 -2.31
N ASP A 171 -1.55 6.55 -2.34
CA ASP A 171 -2.22 7.18 -1.21
C ASP A 171 -3.70 6.81 -1.19
N PHE A 172 -4.01 5.69 -0.53
CA PHE A 172 -5.38 5.19 -0.50
C PHE A 172 -6.33 6.06 0.34
N ILE A 173 -5.80 6.93 1.19
CA ILE A 173 -6.62 7.92 1.91
C ILE A 173 -7.03 9.03 0.94
N ARG A 174 -6.08 9.54 0.15
CA ARG A 174 -6.37 10.51 -0.91
C ARG A 174 -7.31 9.96 -1.97
N TRP A 175 -7.19 8.68 -2.33
CA TRP A 175 -8.10 7.99 -3.26
C TRP A 175 -9.56 8.06 -2.81
N MET A 176 -9.83 7.88 -1.50
CA MET A 176 -11.19 7.97 -0.95
C MET A 176 -11.83 9.32 -1.25
N TYR A 177 -11.05 10.41 -1.16
CA TYR A 177 -11.55 11.77 -1.36
C TYR A 177 -11.63 12.19 -2.84
N ARG A 178 -10.88 11.52 -3.72
CA ARG A 178 -10.82 11.83 -5.17
C ARG A 178 -11.66 10.91 -6.05
N GLY A 179 -12.31 9.90 -5.48
CA GLY A 179 -13.15 8.97 -6.25
C GLY A 179 -12.39 7.90 -7.04
N GLY A 180 -11.13 7.62 -6.70
CA GLY A 180 -10.37 6.52 -7.33
C GLY A 180 -10.02 6.73 -8.81
N GLU A 181 -10.00 7.98 -9.28
CA GLU A 181 -9.56 8.28 -10.65
C GLU A 181 -8.05 8.07 -10.79
N THR A 182 -7.66 6.89 -11.28
CA THR A 182 -6.36 6.65 -11.91
C THR A 182 -6.39 7.16 -13.35
N GLY A 183 -6.54 8.47 -13.52
CA GLY A 183 -6.43 9.17 -14.80
C GLY A 183 -5.24 10.12 -14.80
N PRO A 184 -4.58 10.35 -15.95
CA PRO A 184 -3.49 11.31 -16.02
C PRO A 184 -4.03 12.69 -15.66
N VAL A 185 -3.35 13.35 -14.72
CA VAL A 185 -3.51 14.80 -14.54
C VAL A 185 -2.90 15.41 -15.79
N ASN A 186 -3.74 15.73 -16.78
CA ASN A 186 -3.35 16.69 -17.80
C ASN A 186 -3.17 18.03 -17.08
N GLU A 187 -1.95 18.32 -16.65
CA GLU A 187 -1.50 19.68 -16.35
C GLU A 187 -1.45 20.48 -17.65
N GLU A 188 -2.59 20.81 -18.24
CA GLU A 188 -2.66 21.83 -19.29
C GLU A 188 -3.95 22.62 -19.14
N SER A 189 -3.85 23.74 -18.43
CA SER A 189 -4.49 24.99 -18.85
C SER A 189 -3.64 26.15 -18.37
N VAL A 190 -2.43 26.23 -18.91
CA VAL A 190 -1.86 27.55 -19.22
C VAL A 190 -2.69 28.07 -20.40
N THR A 191 -3.55 29.04 -20.13
CA THR A 191 -3.98 30.00 -21.14
C THR A 191 -3.76 31.38 -20.55
N GLU A 192 -2.52 31.84 -20.64
CA GLU A 192 -2.26 33.24 -20.92
C GLU A 192 -2.61 33.54 -22.39
N SER A 193 -2.87 34.82 -22.68
CA SER A 193 -3.33 35.46 -23.93
C SER A 193 -4.86 35.52 -24.04
N ASP A 194 -5.56 36.65 -23.97
CA ASP A 194 -5.19 38.09 -24.03
C ASP A 194 -6.05 38.94 -23.08
#